data_AF-A0A6G4WYK1-F1
#
_entry.id   AF-A0A6G4WYK1-F1
#
_cell.length_a   1.000
_cell.length_b   1.000
_cell.length_c   1.000
_cell.angle_alpha   90.00
_cell.angle_beta   90.00
_cell.angle_gamma   90.00
#
_symmetry.space_group_name_H-M   'P 1'
#
loop_
_entity.id
_entity.type
_entity.pdbx_description
1 polymer ?
#
loop_
_entity_poly.entity_id
_entity_poly.type
_entity_poly.pdbx_seq_one_letter_code
_entity_poly.pdbx_strand_id
1 'polypeptide(L)' 'MPDPGWQKSSFSGGEPNTECVELARGGTGARVTLFLRESEHPDAVLVGSTAAFRALLIRLKAVRAP' A
#
# COMPACT_ATOMS: atom_id res chain seq x y z
N MET A 1 10.37 -14.98 -9.28
CA MET A 1 9.70 -14.88 -7.97
C MET A 1 8.21 -14.82 -8.23
N PRO A 2 7.36 -15.54 -7.49
CA PRO A 2 5.91 -15.34 -7.62
C PRO A 2 5.56 -13.87 -7.33
N ASP A 3 4.61 -13.33 -8.08
CA ASP A 3 4.04 -12.02 -7.82
C ASP A 3 3.59 -11.97 -6.34
N PRO A 4 4.00 -10.97 -5.55
CA PRO A 4 3.69 -10.89 -4.12
C PRO A 4 2.18 -10.73 -3.83
N GLY A 5 1.32 -10.74 -4.86
CA GLY A 5 -0.13 -10.74 -4.72
C GLY A 5 -0.62 -9.33 -4.40
N TRP A 6 -0.23 -8.37 -5.25
CA TRP A 6 -0.60 -6.96 -5.11
C TRP A 6 -2.12 -6.78 -4.99
N GLN A 7 -2.53 -5.98 -4.02
CA GLN A 7 -3.91 -5.62 -3.75
C GLN A 7 -4.10 -4.12 -3.99
N LYS A 8 -4.86 -3.80 -5.03
CA LYS A 8 -5.26 -2.43 -5.35
C LYS A 8 -6.38 -1.96 -4.42
N SER A 9 -6.35 -0.69 -4.03
CA SER A 9 -7.41 -0.09 -3.22
C SER A 9 -8.77 -0.15 -3.93
N SER A 10 -9.85 -0.41 -3.19
CA SER A 10 -11.22 -0.35 -3.73
C SER A 10 -11.68 1.07 -4.06
N PHE A 11 -10.96 2.09 -3.58
CA PHE A 11 -11.20 3.50 -3.89
C PHE A 11 -10.51 3.96 -5.18
N SER A 12 -9.70 3.08 -5.80
CA SER A 12 -9.06 3.33 -7.08
C SER A 12 -10.07 3.16 -8.21
N GLY A 13 -10.67 4.26 -8.65
CA GLY A 13 -11.60 4.33 -9.78
C GLY A 13 -10.94 4.23 -11.16
N GLY A 14 -11.77 4.20 -12.21
CA GLY A 14 -11.35 4.16 -13.62
C GLY A 14 -11.27 5.52 -14.31
N GLU A 15 -11.38 6.60 -13.55
CA GLU A 15 -11.30 7.96 -14.11
C GLU A 15 -9.85 8.31 -14.51
N PRO A 16 -9.66 9.18 -15.51
CA PRO A 16 -8.34 9.75 -15.81
C PRO A 16 -7.77 10.49 -14.59
N ASN A 17 -6.48 10.32 -14.31
CA ASN A 17 -5.74 10.91 -13.18
C ASN A 17 -6.10 10.35 -11.78
N THR A 18 -6.50 9.08 -11.69
CA THR A 18 -6.67 8.44 -10.38
C THR A 18 -5.32 7.89 -9.89
N GLU A 19 -4.71 8.52 -8.89
CA GLU A 19 -3.49 8.00 -8.27
C GLU A 19 -3.79 6.74 -7.44
N CYS A 20 -3.60 5.60 -8.08
CA CYS A 20 -3.98 4.30 -7.53
C CYS A 20 -2.82 3.73 -6.71
N VAL A 21 -3.09 3.35 -5.45
CA VAL A 21 -2.10 2.71 -4.58
C VAL A 21 -2.36 1.20 -4.51
N GLU A 22 -1.29 0.42 -4.55
CA GLU A 22 -1.29 -1.03 -4.38
C GLU A 22 -0.44 -1.43 -3.17
N LEU A 23 -0.87 -2.48 -2.48
CA LEU A 23 -0.17 -3.04 -1.31
C LEU A 23 0.12 -4.52 -1.53
N ALA A 24 1.29 -4.98 -1.10
CA ALA A 24 1.59 -6.41 -1.03
C ALA A 24 2.31 -6.78 0.25
N ARG A 25 2.12 -8.02 0.70
CA ARG A 25 2.78 -8.54 1.88
C ARG A 25 4.10 -9.21 1.48
N GLY A 26 5.19 -8.80 2.10
CA GLY A 26 6.50 -9.43 1.96
C GLY A 26 6.86 -10.29 3.15
N GLY A 27 7.69 -11.31 2.91
CA GLY A 27 8.26 -12.16 3.95
C GLY A 27 7.25 -13.05 4.68
N THR A 28 7.77 -13.88 5.58
CA THR A 28 7.00 -14.87 6.36
C THR A 28 7.41 -14.82 7.84
N GLY A 29 6.53 -15.34 8.71
CA GLY A 29 6.80 -15.44 10.15
C GLY A 29 7.01 -14.09 10.83
N ALA A 30 8.12 -13.95 11.58
CA ALA A 30 8.44 -12.74 12.35
C ALA A 30 9.01 -11.58 11.49
N ARG A 31 9.31 -11.81 10.21
CA ARG A 31 9.89 -10.79 9.30
C ARG A 31 8.91 -10.43 8.18
N VAL A 32 7.70 -10.04 8.57
CA VAL A 32 6.70 -9.56 7.61
C VAL A 32 6.96 -8.09 7.29
N THR A 33 7.10 -7.80 6.01
CA THR A 33 7.17 -6.44 5.46
C THR A 33 5.91 -6.11 4.69
N LEU A 34 5.73 -4.82 4.44
CA LEU A 34 4.69 -4.29 3.58
C LEU A 34 5.38 -3.59 2.41
N PHE A 35 4.94 -3.90 1.20
CA PHE A 35 5.29 -3.18 -0.02
C PHE A 35 4.14 -2.26 -0.43
N LEU A 36 4.45 -1.01 -0.71
CA LEU A 36 3.50 -0.01 -1.21
C LEU A 36 4.06 0.59 -2.50
N ARG A 37 3.20 0.75 -3.51
CA ARG A 37 3.56 1.44 -4.75
C ARG A 37 2.36 2.13 -5.37
N GLU A 38 2.62 3.01 -6.31
CA GLU A 38 1.61 3.55 -7.21
C GLU A 38 1.45 2.64 -8.43
N SER A 39 0.23 2.48 -8.92
CA SER A 39 -0.05 1.64 -10.10
C SER A 39 0.61 2.20 -11.36
N GLU A 40 0.72 3.53 -11.48
CA GLU A 40 1.35 4.21 -12.62
C GLU A 40 2.89 4.22 -12.54
N HIS A 41 3.45 3.98 -11.36
CA HIS A 41 4.89 3.86 -11.13
C HIS A 41 5.22 2.50 -10.48
N PRO A 42 5.02 1.38 -11.20
CA PRO A 42 5.08 0.03 -10.64
C PRO A 42 6.46 -0.37 -10.11
N ASP A 43 7.51 0.33 -10.54
CA ASP A 43 8.90 0.09 -10.14
C ASP A 43 9.31 0.89 -8.89
N ALA A 44 8.52 1.89 -8.48
CA ALA A 44 8.77 2.71 -7.30
C ALA A 44 8.14 2.06 -6.06
N VAL A 45 8.81 1.06 -5.50
CA VAL A 45 8.30 0.29 -4.35
C VAL A 45 8.88 0.81 -3.03
N LEU A 46 8.00 1.30 -2.16
CA LEU A 46 8.30 1.59 -0.76
C LEU A 46 8.18 0.33 0.08
N VAL A 47 9.16 0.11 0.97
CA VAL A 47 9.19 -1.04 1.89
C VAL A 47 9.05 -0.54 3.33
N GLY A 48 8.08 -1.08 4.06
CA GLY A 48 7.83 -0.73 5.46
C GLY A 48 7.51 -1.93 6.34
N SER A 49 7.33 -1.67 7.63
CA SER A 49 6.80 -2.66 8.58
C SER A 49 5.28 -2.57 8.67
N THR A 50 4.64 -3.68 9.01
CA THR A 50 3.19 -3.72 9.27
C THR A 50 2.80 -2.80 10.43
N ALA A 51 3.67 -2.66 11.44
CA ALA A 51 3.45 -1.79 12.59
C ALA A 51 3.44 -0.30 12.20
N ALA A 52 4.43 0.14 11.41
CA ALA A 52 4.51 1.53 10.95
C ALA A 52 3.32 1.88 10.06
N PHE A 53 2.96 0.98 9.13
CA PHE A 53 1.80 1.20 8.26
C PHE A 53 0.48 1.27 9.05
N ARG A 54 0.30 0.41 10.05
CA ARG A 54 -0.87 0.48 10.94
C ARG A 54 -0.95 1.82 11.66
N ALA A 55 0.16 2.32 12.19
CA ALA A 55 0.21 3.62 12.85
C ALA A 55 -0.16 4.76 11.89
N LEU A 56 0.34 4.72 10.65
CA LEU A 56 -0.02 5.67 9.60
C LEU A 56 -1.53 5.66 9.33
N LEU A 57 -2.13 4.48 9.11
CA LEU A 57 -3.57 4.36 8.86
C LEU A 57 -4.42 4.89 10.01
N ILE A 58 -4.03 4.62 11.26
CA ILE A 58 -4.70 5.18 12.45
C ILE A 58 -4.65 6.70 12.40
N ARG A 59 -3.47 7.27 12.11
CA ARG A 59 -3.28 8.72 12.04
C ARG A 59 -4.10 9.36 10.93
N LEU A 60 -4.09 8.79 9.73
CA LEU A 60 -4.84 9.29 8.57
C LEU A 60 -6.35 9.25 8.82
N LYS A 61 -6.86 8.17 9.42
CA LYS A 61 -8.30 8.06 9.75
C LYS A 61 -8.75 8.98 10.88
N ALA A 62 -7.84 9.34 11.78
CA ALA A 62 -8.10 10.31 12.84
C ALA A 62 -8.16 11.76 12.31
N VAL A 63 -7.52 12.04 11.17
CA VAL A 63 -7.68 13.30 10.45
C VAL A 63 -8.84 13.13 9.48
N ARG A 64 -10.04 13.56 9.88
CA ARG A 64 -11.09 13.76 8.88
C ARG A 64 -10.64 14.94 8.02
N ALA A 65 -10.42 14.72 6.73
CA ALA A 65 -10.19 15.81 5.79
C ALA A 65 -11.38 16.81 5.91
N PRO A 66 -11.13 18.13 5.93
CA PRO A 66 -12.19 19.13 6.01
C PRO A 66 -13.16 19.02 4.84
#